data_AF-A0A6M8N3Q0-F1
#
_entry.id   AF-A0A6M8N3Q0-F1
#
_cell.length_a   1.000
_cell.length_b   1.000
_cell.length_c   1.000
_cell.angle_alpha   90.00
_cell.angle_beta   90.00
_cell.angle_gamma   90.00
#
_symmetry.space_group_name_H-M   'P 1'
#
loop_
_entity.id
_entity.type
_entity.pdbx_description
1 polymer ?
#
loop_
_entity_poly.entity_id
_entity_poly.type
_entity_poly.pdbx_seq_one_letter_code
_entity_poly.pdbx_strand_id
1 'polypeptide(L)'
;MNEKRRTKYFIVNTKVEIEFFIIIAIALIPIALLYFHLNSRNEIINDFNNNKILTCTTRELILEVSKEDNYILDGYYFLKGKTKLPVSKCEVKKDN
;
A
#
# COMPACT_ATOMS: atom_id res chain seq x y z
N MET A 1 7.12 45.18 25.39
CA MET A 1 6.06 44.22 24.98
C MET A 1 5.28 43.78 26.21
N ASN A 2 3.95 43.98 26.25
CA ASN A 2 3.10 43.66 27.41
C ASN A 2 2.90 42.13 27.55
N GLU A 3 2.85 41.62 28.77
CA GLU A 3 2.66 40.21 29.13
C GLU A 3 1.43 39.59 28.44
N LYS A 4 0.28 40.28 28.45
CA LYS A 4 -0.94 39.84 27.73
C LYS A 4 -0.70 39.62 26.22
N ARG A 5 0.12 40.46 25.59
CA ARG A 5 0.47 40.31 24.16
C ARG A 5 1.41 39.14 23.93
N ARG A 6 2.34 38.87 24.86
CA ARG A 6 3.27 37.75 24.79
C ARG A 6 2.56 36.40 24.89
N THR A 7 1.64 36.26 25.84
CA THR A 7 0.83 35.03 26.01
C THR A 7 -0.04 34.76 24.79
N LYS A 8 -0.69 35.79 24.24
CA LYS A 8 -1.50 35.64 23.02
C LYS A 8 -0.65 35.21 21.82
N TYR A 9 0.54 35.78 21.66
CA TYR A 9 1.45 35.40 20.59
C TYR A 9 1.91 33.95 20.71
N PHE A 10 2.28 33.51 21.92
CA PHE A 10 2.67 32.12 22.18
C PHE A 10 1.54 31.14 21.82
N ILE A 11 0.31 31.39 22.29
CA ILE A 11 -0.86 30.53 21.99
C ILE A 11 -1.13 30.47 20.48
N VAL A 12 -1.09 31.60 19.78
CA VAL A 12 -1.31 31.65 18.34
C VAL A 12 -0.19 30.92 17.58
N ASN A 13 1.07 31.14 17.96
CA ASN A 13 2.21 30.50 17.33
C ASN A 13 2.16 28.97 17.52
N THR A 14 1.90 28.48 18.73
CA THR A 14 1.73 27.05 19.00
C THR A 14 0.58 26.46 18.19
N LYS A 15 -0.54 27.19 18.04
CA LYS A 15 -1.66 26.72 17.22
C LYS A 15 -1.28 26.60 15.74
N VAL A 16 -0.57 27.59 15.20
CA VAL A 16 -0.08 27.59 13.81
C VAL A 16 0.92 26.47 13.57
N GLU A 17 1.84 26.22 14.51
CA GLU A 17 2.80 25.11 14.43
C GLU A 17 2.08 23.76 14.38
N ILE A 18 1.09 23.53 15.25
CA ILE A 18 0.31 22.29 15.24
C ILE A 18 -0.46 22.11 13.92
N GLU A 19 -1.14 23.16 13.44
CA GLU A 19 -1.86 23.12 12.17
C GLU A 19 -0.92 22.83 10.98
N PHE A 20 0.29 23.39 10.99
CA PHE A 20 1.31 23.11 9.98
C PHE A 20 1.71 21.64 9.95
N PHE A 21 1.99 21.02 11.11
CA PHE A 21 2.30 19.59 11.17
C PHE A 21 1.13 18.70 10.74
N ILE A 22 -0.10 19.08 11.08
CA ILE A 22 -1.30 18.36 10.62
C ILE A 22 -1.40 18.39 9.09
N ILE A 23 -1.20 19.54 8.47
CA ILE A 23 -1.22 19.67 7.00
C ILE A 23 -0.13 18.80 6.36
N ILE A 24 1.08 18.81 6.93
CA ILE A 24 2.17 17.94 6.47
C ILE A 24 1.78 16.47 6.58
N ALA A 25 1.23 16.03 7.70
CA ALA A 25 0.82 14.65 7.89
C ALA A 25 -0.27 14.24 6.88
N ILE A 26 -1.27 15.11 6.65
CA ILE A 26 -2.33 14.88 5.66
C ILE A 26 -1.75 14.76 4.25
N ALA A 27 -0.71 15.52 3.91
CA ALA A 27 -0.06 15.43 2.61
C ALA A 27 0.85 14.20 2.47
N LEU A 28 1.67 13.90 3.48
CA LEU A 28 2.70 12.86 3.39
C LEU A 28 2.17 11.45 3.63
N ILE A 29 1.19 11.25 4.51
CA ILE A 29 0.67 9.92 4.82
C ILE A 29 0.10 9.22 3.57
N PRO A 30 -0.76 9.86 2.75
CA PRO A 30 -1.27 9.23 1.52
C PRO A 30 -0.15 8.89 0.54
N ILE A 31 0.87 9.74 0.41
CA ILE A 31 2.01 9.53 -0.48
C ILE A 31 2.80 8.30 -0.03
N ALA A 32 3.10 8.20 1.26
CA ALA A 32 3.80 7.05 1.83
C ALA A 32 2.99 5.76 1.65
N LEU A 33 1.68 5.78 1.95
CA LEU A 33 0.80 4.63 1.75
C LEU A 33 0.76 4.18 0.29
N LEU A 34 0.66 5.12 -0.65
CA LEU A 34 0.71 4.82 -2.08
C LEU A 34 2.05 4.21 -2.47
N TYR A 35 3.16 4.73 -1.97
CA TYR A 35 4.49 4.20 -2.22
C TYR A 35 4.61 2.73 -1.75
N PHE A 36 4.21 2.43 -0.52
CA PHE A 36 4.23 1.05 -0.01
C PHE A 36 3.30 0.13 -0.81
N HIS A 37 2.12 0.62 -1.19
CA HIS A 37 1.18 -0.16 -2.00
C HIS A 37 1.75 -0.50 -3.37
N LEU A 38 2.43 0.44 -4.04
CA LEU A 38 3.08 0.21 -5.33
C LEU A 38 4.28 -0.74 -5.20
N ASN A 39 5.10 -0.58 -4.15
CA ASN A 39 6.27 -1.44 -3.93
C ASN A 39 5.86 -2.90 -3.68
N SER A 40 4.89 -3.14 -2.79
CA SER A 40 4.37 -4.47 -2.51
C SER A 40 3.85 -5.16 -3.78
N ARG A 41 3.20 -4.42 -4.68
CA ARG A 41 2.74 -4.97 -5.97
C ARG A 41 3.88 -5.37 -6.88
N ASN A 42 4.93 -4.55 -6.96
CA ASN A 42 6.12 -4.89 -7.75
C ASN A 42 6.82 -6.13 -7.21
N GLU A 43 6.90 -6.29 -5.89
CA GLU A 43 7.45 -7.49 -5.26
C GLU A 43 6.66 -8.74 -5.65
N ILE A 44 5.32 -8.73 -5.53
CA ILE A 44 4.46 -9.86 -5.91
C ILE A 44 4.63 -10.22 -7.40
N ILE A 45 4.68 -9.22 -8.28
CA ILE A 45 4.91 -9.43 -9.72
C ILE A 45 6.29 -10.06 -9.97
N ASN A 46 7.32 -9.56 -9.28
CA ASN A 46 8.68 -10.09 -9.41
C ASN A 46 8.75 -11.55 -8.91
N ASP A 47 8.12 -11.84 -7.79
CA ASP A 47 8.04 -13.20 -7.24
C ASP A 47 7.31 -14.16 -8.19
N PHE A 48 6.21 -13.74 -8.80
CA PHE A 48 5.52 -14.49 -9.85
C PHE A 48 6.43 -14.76 -11.05
N ASN A 49 7.14 -13.75 -11.53
CA ASN A 49 8.06 -13.87 -12.67
C ASN A 49 9.26 -14.79 -12.36
N ASN A 50 9.66 -14.86 -11.09
CA ASN A 50 10.68 -15.78 -10.58
C ASN A 50 10.12 -17.18 -10.25
N ASN A 51 8.95 -17.54 -10.77
CA ASN A 51 8.27 -18.82 -10.61
C ASN A 51 7.91 -19.19 -9.16
N LYS A 52 7.82 -18.21 -8.24
CA LYS A 52 7.30 -18.50 -6.89
C LYS A 52 5.79 -18.72 -6.94
N ILE A 53 5.32 -19.58 -6.04
CA ILE A 53 3.88 -19.80 -5.83
C ILE A 53 3.34 -18.65 -4.97
N LEU A 54 2.28 -18.02 -5.46
CA LEU A 54 1.53 -16.99 -4.76
C LEU A 54 0.23 -17.54 -4.24
N THR A 55 -0.17 -17.12 -3.05
CA THR A 55 -1.48 -17.40 -2.47
C THR A 55 -2.35 -16.17 -2.64
N CYS A 56 -3.40 -16.26 -3.46
CA CYS A 56 -4.36 -15.20 -3.71
C CYS A 56 -5.66 -15.45 -2.96
N THR A 57 -6.03 -14.52 -2.08
CA THR A 57 -7.25 -14.62 -1.28
C THR A 57 -8.37 -13.81 -1.91
N THR A 58 -9.39 -14.52 -2.39
CA THR A 58 -10.66 -13.91 -2.82
C THR A 58 -11.69 -13.97 -1.68
N ARG A 59 -12.90 -13.43 -1.89
CA ARG A 59 -13.93 -13.44 -0.84
C ARG A 59 -14.37 -14.84 -0.41
N GLU A 60 -14.28 -15.81 -1.33
CA GLU A 60 -14.86 -17.14 -1.15
C GLU A 60 -13.79 -18.24 -1.13
N LEU A 61 -12.61 -17.97 -1.71
CA LEU A 61 -11.61 -19.00 -2.00
C LEU A 61 -10.19 -18.45 -1.85
N ILE A 62 -9.31 -19.32 -1.37
CA ILE A 62 -7.85 -19.14 -1.43
C ILE A 62 -7.36 -19.94 -2.63
N LEU A 63 -6.62 -19.30 -3.53
CA LEU A 63 -6.14 -19.89 -4.77
C LEU A 63 -4.62 -19.80 -4.84
N GLU A 64 -3.98 -20.88 -5.23
CA GLU A 64 -2.56 -20.87 -5.57
C GLU A 64 -2.40 -20.42 -7.02
N VAL A 65 -1.50 -19.46 -7.22
CA VAL A 65 -1.20 -18.84 -8.50
C VAL A 65 0.30 -18.98 -8.73
N SER A 66 0.64 -19.69 -9.80
CA SER A 66 2.01 -19.88 -10.23
C SER A 66 2.11 -19.77 -11.74
N LYS A 67 3.30 -19.44 -12.24
CA LYS A 67 3.56 -19.42 -13.68
C LYS A 67 3.51 -20.83 -14.29
N GLU A 68 3.91 -21.83 -13.51
CA GLU A 68 3.87 -23.25 -13.89
C GLU A 68 2.43 -23.74 -14.12
N ASP A 69 1.47 -23.18 -13.38
CA ASP A 69 0.03 -23.45 -13.54
C ASP A 69 -0.62 -22.72 -14.72
N ASN A 70 0.18 -22.16 -15.64
CA ASN A 70 -0.27 -21.41 -16.83
C ASN A 70 -1.09 -20.14 -16.50
N TYR A 71 -0.87 -19.52 -15.34
CA TYR A 71 -1.34 -18.16 -15.13
C TYR A 71 -0.50 -17.18 -15.96
N ILE A 72 -1.14 -16.12 -16.45
CA ILE A 72 -0.48 -15.02 -17.14
C ILE A 72 -0.71 -13.72 -16.38
N LEU A 73 0.28 -12.83 -16.41
CA LEU A 73 0.14 -11.48 -15.86
C LEU A 73 -0.36 -10.53 -16.96
N ASP A 74 -1.51 -9.91 -16.73
CA ASP A 74 -2.08 -8.86 -17.58
C ASP A 74 -2.30 -7.58 -16.75
N GLY A 75 -1.35 -6.65 -16.88
CA GLY A 75 -1.28 -5.42 -16.11
C GLY A 75 -1.23 -5.70 -14.60
N TYR A 76 -2.39 -5.65 -13.96
CA TYR A 76 -2.54 -5.78 -12.50
C TYR A 76 -3.36 -6.99 -12.08
N TYR A 77 -3.53 -7.94 -13.00
CA TYR A 77 -4.29 -9.15 -12.78
C TYR A 77 -3.52 -10.40 -13.22
N PHE A 78 -3.67 -11.47 -12.44
CA PHE A 78 -3.34 -12.81 -12.88
C PHE A 78 -4.55 -13.44 -13.56
N LEU A 79 -4.36 -13.95 -14.78
CA LEU A 79 -5.42 -14.53 -15.58
C LEU A 79 -5.16 -16.02 -15.82
N LYS A 80 -6.23 -16.83 -15.76
CA LYS A 80 -6.25 -18.22 -16.20
C LYS A 80 -7.64 -18.59 -16.70
N GLY A 81 -7.79 -18.71 -18.02
CA GLY A 81 -9.12 -18.89 -18.63
C GLY A 81 -10.05 -17.73 -18.29
N LYS A 82 -11.15 -18.01 -17.57
CA LYS A 82 -12.10 -16.98 -17.09
C LYS A 82 -11.74 -16.40 -15.72
N THR A 83 -10.76 -16.98 -15.04
CA THR A 83 -10.33 -16.54 -13.70
C THR A 83 -9.49 -15.29 -13.84
N LYS A 84 -9.84 -14.24 -13.07
CA LYS A 84 -9.14 -12.96 -13.01
C LYS A 84 -8.90 -12.58 -11.56
N LEU A 85 -7.64 -12.57 -11.14
CA LEU A 85 -7.24 -12.34 -9.75
C LEU A 85 -6.42 -11.05 -9.66
N PRO A 86 -6.84 -10.06 -8.86
CA PRO A 86 -6.06 -8.84 -8.69
C PRO A 86 -4.76 -9.14 -7.92
N VAL A 87 -3.62 -8.66 -8.42
CA VAL A 87 -2.29 -8.85 -7.80
C VAL A 87 -2.28 -8.39 -6.34
N SER A 88 -3.00 -7.32 -6.01
CA SER A 88 -3.09 -6.76 -4.64
C SER A 88 -3.78 -7.67 -3.62
N LYS A 89 -4.31 -8.82 -4.04
CA LYS A 89 -4.93 -9.83 -3.17
C LYS A 89 -4.07 -11.07 -3.00
N CYS A 90 -2.85 -11.02 -3.51
CA CYS A 90 -1.92 -12.13 -3.51
C CYS A 90 -0.74 -11.85 -2.59
N GLU A 91 -0.24 -12.89 -1.95
CA GLU A 91 0.96 -12.86 -1.12
C GLU A 91 1.84 -14.05 -1.49
N VAL A 92 3.14 -13.97 -1.25
CA VAL A 92 4.03 -15.12 -1.45
C VAL A 92 3.60 -16.23 -0.50
N LYS A 93 3.47 -17.46 -1.02
CA LYS A 93 3.19 -18.62 -0.17
C LYS A 93 4.31 -18.75 0.86
N LYS A 94 3.97 -18.58 2.13
CA LYS A 94 4.88 -18.89 3.24
C LYS A 94 4.79 -20.39 3.44
N ASP A 95 5.87 -21.10 3.12
CA ASP A 95 6.03 -22.48 3.55
C ASP A 95 6.08 -22.49 5.08
N ASN A 96 4.99 -22.96 5.71
CA ASN A 96 4.96 -23.26 7.14
C ASN A 96 5.50 -24.67 7.37
#